data_AF-A0A8K1C528-F1
#
_entry.id   AF-A0A8K1C528-F1
#
_cell.length_a   1.000
_cell.length_b   1.000
_cell.length_c   1.000
_cell.angle_alpha   90.00
_cell.angle_beta   90.00
_cell.angle_gamma   90.00
#
_symmetry.space_group_name_H-M   'P 1'
#
loop_
_entity.id
_entity.type
_entity.pdbx_description
1 polymer ?
#
loop_
_entity_poly.entity_id
_entity_poly.type
_entity_poly.pdbx_seq_one_letter_code
_entity_poly.pdbx_strand_id
1 'polypeptide(L)'
;MEMDGAPIDKIQVLTPEQLGALNQAKVMIRMDNEQYLRNHPEVHNVMRALVRGIVRDRPANPSTYAYRFFSRTKEAIRHDIDAKD
;
A
#
# COMPACT_ATOMS: atom_id res chain seq x y z
N MET A 1 25.93 -7.93 -42.06
CA MET A 1 26.09 -8.28 -40.64
C MET A 1 25.87 -7.01 -39.86
N GLU A 2 24.64 -6.82 -39.43
CA GLU A 2 23.99 -5.69 -38.73
C GLU A 2 22.50 -5.92 -39.03
N MET A 3 21.50 -5.88 -38.15
CA MET A 3 21.32 -5.64 -36.71
C MET A 3 19.99 -6.36 -36.40
N ASP A 4 19.80 -6.93 -35.20
CA ASP A 4 18.48 -6.78 -34.57
C ASP A 4 18.60 -6.94 -33.06
N GLY A 5 18.56 -5.79 -32.38
CA GLY A 5 18.35 -5.73 -30.95
C GLY A 5 16.96 -6.27 -30.65
N ALA A 6 16.87 -7.20 -29.70
CA ALA A 6 15.59 -7.69 -29.20
C ALA A 6 14.74 -6.49 -28.74
N PRO A 7 13.49 -6.35 -29.22
CA PRO A 7 12.62 -5.28 -28.76
C PRO A 7 12.24 -5.55 -27.30
N ILE A 8 12.80 -4.75 -26.40
CA ILE A 8 12.18 -4.46 -25.10
C ILE A 8 10.88 -3.69 -25.42
N ASP A 9 9.82 -3.95 -24.66
CA ASP A 9 8.49 -3.31 -24.74
C ASP A 9 7.52 -3.79 -25.82
N LYS A 10 7.07 -5.04 -25.66
CA LYS A 10 5.63 -5.28 -25.77
C LYS A 10 4.97 -4.85 -24.46
N ILE A 11 4.52 -3.61 -24.38
CA ILE A 11 3.44 -3.25 -23.46
C ILE A 11 2.30 -4.22 -23.79
N GLN A 12 2.05 -5.19 -22.92
CA GLN A 12 0.94 -6.12 -23.07
C GLN A 12 -0.35 -5.33 -22.87
N VAL A 13 -0.84 -4.74 -23.95
CA VAL A 13 -2.13 -4.07 -23.97
C VAL A 13 -3.20 -5.15 -23.84
N LEU A 14 -3.88 -5.17 -22.69
CA LEU A 14 -4.98 -6.09 -22.45
C LEU A 14 -6.05 -5.91 -23.53
N THR A 15 -6.57 -7.02 -24.05
CA THR A 15 -7.76 -7.00 -24.89
C THR A 15 -8.95 -6.36 -24.13
N PRO A 16 -9.96 -5.82 -24.83
CA PRO A 16 -11.14 -5.26 -24.18
C PRO A 16 -11.81 -6.24 -23.20
N GLU A 17 -11.86 -7.53 -23.53
CA GLU A 17 -12.41 -8.58 -22.66
C GLU A 17 -11.57 -8.78 -21.40
N GLN A 18 -10.24 -8.85 -21.54
CA GLN A 18 -9.32 -8.95 -20.40
C GLN A 18 -9.39 -7.72 -19.51
N LEU A 19 -9.51 -6.52 -20.08
CA LEU A 19 -9.67 -5.28 -19.33
C LEU A 19 -11.01 -5.26 -18.59
N GLY A 20 -12.09 -5.71 -19.22
CA GLY A 20 -13.41 -5.86 -18.60
C GLY A 20 -13.36 -6.81 -17.40
N ALA A 21 -12.79 -8.00 -17.58
CA ALA A 21 -12.61 -8.99 -16.51
C ALA A 21 -11.74 -8.44 -15.36
N LEU A 22 -10.63 -7.76 -15.69
CA LEU A 22 -9.75 -7.14 -14.70
C LEU A 22 -10.48 -6.06 -13.89
N ASN A 23 -11.29 -5.23 -14.54
CA ASN A 23 -12.05 -4.19 -13.87
C ASN A 23 -13.10 -4.78 -12.91
N GLN A 24 -13.80 -5.84 -13.34
CA GLN A 24 -14.77 -6.51 -12.48
C GLN A 24 -14.09 -7.17 -11.26
N ALA A 25 -12.95 -7.84 -11.46
CA ALA A 25 -12.16 -8.40 -10.37
C ALA A 25 -11.68 -7.32 -9.39
N LYS A 26 -11.19 -6.17 -9.90
CA LYS A 26 -10.79 -5.03 -9.06
C LYS A 26 -11.93 -4.48 -8.22
N VAL A 27 -13.15 -4.42 -8.76
CA VAL A 27 -14.32 -3.96 -8.00
C VAL A 27 -14.59 -4.90 -6.83
N MET A 28 -14.62 -6.22 -7.07
CA MET A 28 -14.83 -7.20 -6.01
C MET A 28 -13.75 -7.12 -4.93
N ILE A 29 -12.48 -7.08 -5.33
CA ILE A 29 -11.35 -6.93 -4.40
C ILE A 29 -11.46 -5.66 -3.57
N ARG A 30 -11.89 -4.53 -4.16
CA ARG A 30 -12.08 -3.27 -3.42
C ARG A 30 -13.18 -3.38 -2.38
N MET A 31 -14.28 -4.06 -2.70
CA MET A 31 -15.37 -4.29 -1.76
C MET A 31 -14.92 -5.17 -0.59
N ASP A 32 -14.18 -6.24 -0.88
CA ASP A 32 -13.67 -7.17 0.13
C ASP A 32 -12.63 -6.49 1.04
N ASN A 33 -11.70 -5.72 0.47
CA ASN A 33 -10.72 -4.96 1.22
C ASN A 33 -11.37 -3.93 2.14
N GLU A 34 -12.37 -3.20 1.64
CA GLU A 34 -13.10 -2.23 2.43
C GLU A 34 -13.86 -2.93 3.58
N GLN A 35 -14.49 -4.07 3.32
CA GLN A 35 -15.15 -4.84 4.37
C GLN A 35 -14.16 -5.35 5.41
N TYR A 36 -12.98 -5.83 4.99
CA TYR A 36 -11.90 -6.23 5.88
C TYR A 36 -11.45 -5.06 6.75
N LEU A 37 -11.16 -3.90 6.17
CA LEU A 37 -10.72 -2.72 6.93
C LEU A 37 -11.78 -2.24 7.92
N ARG A 38 -13.07 -2.31 7.58
CA ARG A 38 -14.17 -2.01 8.51
C ARG A 38 -14.25 -2.99 9.68
N ASN A 39 -14.01 -4.27 9.42
CA ASN A 39 -14.02 -5.31 10.44
C ASN A 39 -12.77 -5.30 11.33
N HIS A 40 -11.69 -4.66 10.89
CA HIS A 40 -10.38 -4.66 11.54
C HIS A 40 -9.92 -3.23 11.91
N PRO A 41 -10.58 -2.56 12.89
CA PRO A 41 -10.24 -1.19 13.31
C PRO A 41 -8.79 -1.07 13.83
N GLU A 42 -8.20 -2.15 14.31
CA GLU A 42 -6.78 -2.20 14.70
C GLU A 42 -5.83 -1.87 13.54
N VAL A 43 -6.15 -2.29 12.32
CA VAL A 43 -5.35 -1.98 11.13
C VAL A 43 -5.43 -0.49 10.83
N HIS A 44 -6.64 0.08 10.91
CA HIS A 44 -6.84 1.53 10.75
C HIS A 44 -6.01 2.33 11.77
N ASN A 45 -6.04 1.92 13.03
CA ASN A 45 -5.33 2.61 14.11
C ASN A 45 -3.81 2.58 13.92
N VAL A 46 -3.25 1.43 13.52
CA VAL A 46 -1.82 1.30 13.20
C VAL A 46 -1.42 2.20 12.03
N MET A 47 -2.20 2.19 10.95
CA MET A 47 -1.94 3.03 9.78
C MET A 47 -2.04 4.52 10.10
N ARG A 48 -3.02 4.91 10.92
CA ARG A 48 -3.18 6.29 11.40
C ARG A 48 -1.96 6.75 12.21
N ALA A 49 -1.45 5.90 13.12
CA ALA A 49 -0.26 6.21 13.91
C ALA A 49 0.98 6.42 13.03
N LEU A 50 1.17 5.57 12.00
CA LEU A 50 2.24 5.75 11.02
C LEU A 50 2.12 7.08 10.26
N VAL A 51 0.94 7.37 9.70
CA VAL A 51 0.71 8.61 8.92
C VAL A 51 0.89 9.84 9.81
N ARG A 52 0.40 9.80 11.06
CA ARG A 52 0.62 10.88 12.03
C ARG A 52 2.11 11.13 12.23
N GLY A 53 2.89 10.07 12.45
CA GLY A 53 4.35 10.14 12.57
C GLY A 53 5.02 10.77 11.35
N ILE A 54 4.64 10.35 10.14
CA ILE A 54 5.18 10.90 8.88
C ILE A 54 4.85 12.40 8.74
N VAL A 55 3.61 12.81 9.04
CA VAL A 55 3.18 14.21 8.92
C VAL A 55 3.89 15.09 9.95
N ARG A 56 4.07 14.59 11.18
CA ARG A 56 4.78 15.30 12.25
C ARG A 56 6.27 15.44 11.96
N ASP A 57 6.92 14.33 11.61
CA ASP A 57 8.38 14.27 11.54
C ASP A 57 8.92 14.66 10.15
N ARG A 58 8.04 14.75 9.13
CA ARG A 58 8.33 15.14 7.73
C ARG A 58 9.63 14.51 7.19
N PRO A 59 9.75 13.18 7.20
CA PRO A 59 10.98 12.52 6.80
C PRO A 59 11.26 12.74 5.31
N ALA A 60 12.54 12.86 4.95
CA ALA A 60 12.96 12.93 3.54
C ALA A 60 12.57 11.68 2.73
N ASN A 61 12.44 10.52 3.38
CA ASN A 61 12.00 9.28 2.77
C ASN A 61 10.92 8.59 3.64
N PRO A 62 9.63 8.68 3.25
CA PRO A 62 8.52 8.05 3.97
C PRO A 62 8.61 6.51 4.03
N SER A 63 9.17 5.85 3.01
CA SER A 63 9.31 4.39 2.98
C SER A 63 10.30 3.90 4.02
N THR A 64 11.46 4.56 4.13
CA THR A 64 12.44 4.26 5.19
C THR A 64 11.87 4.55 6.58
N TYR A 65 11.07 5.61 6.71
CA TYR A 65 10.35 5.90 7.95
C TYR A 65 9.39 4.77 8.32
N ALA A 66 8.57 4.31 7.38
CA ALA A 66 7.63 3.20 7.59
C ALA A 66 8.34 1.90 7.97
N TYR A 67 9.44 1.56 7.29
CA TYR A 67 10.27 0.42 7.67
C TYR A 67 10.72 0.51 9.13
N ARG A 68 11.27 1.66 9.54
CA ARG A 68 11.71 1.89 10.93
C ARG A 68 10.54 1.83 11.91
N PHE A 69 9.39 2.40 11.54
CA PHE A 69 8.18 2.39 12.35
C PHE A 69 7.74 0.95 12.66
N PHE A 70 7.67 0.08 11.66
CA PHE A 70 7.26 -1.32 11.80
C PHE A 70 8.35 -2.26 12.32
N SER A 71 9.62 -1.84 12.31
CA SER A 71 10.73 -2.57 12.91
C SER A 71 10.76 -2.47 14.44
N ARG A 72 9.92 -1.63 15.04
CA ARG A 72 9.80 -1.48 16.50
C ARG A 72 8.97 -2.59 17.11
N THR A 73 9.06 -2.75 18.43
CA THR A 73 8.26 -3.75 19.14
C THR A 73 6.77 -3.40 19.10
N LYS A 74 5.91 -4.40 19.30
CA LYS A 74 4.45 -4.22 19.30
C LYS A 74 4.02 -3.24 20.39
N GLU A 75 4.70 -3.24 21.53
CA GLU A 75 4.45 -2.37 22.68
C GLU A 75 4.77 -0.91 22.33
N ALA A 76 5.89 -0.67 21.63
CA ALA A 76 6.24 0.68 21.16
C ALA A 76 5.24 1.20 20.14
N ILE A 77 4.78 0.35 19.22
CA ILE A 77 3.74 0.73 18.24
C ILE A 77 2.40 0.99 18.95
N ARG A 78 2.05 0.18 19.97
CA ARG A 78 0.84 0.37 20.77
C ARG A 78 0.82 1.74 21.45
N HIS A 79 1.94 2.15 22.02
CA HIS A 79 2.07 3.47 22.63
C HIS A 79 1.75 4.61 21.64
N ASP A 80 2.21 4.52 20.40
CA ASP A 80 1.91 5.52 19.37
C ASP A 80 0.44 5.53 18.91
N ILE A 81 -0.22 4.37 18.98
CA ILE A 81 -1.66 4.25 18.69
C ILE A 81 -2.47 4.93 19.78
N ASP A 82 -2.11 4.69 21.04
CA ASP A 82 -2.83 5.17 22.22
C ASP A 82 -2.53 6.64 22.54
N ALA A 83 -1.44 7.18 22.00
CA ALA A 83 -1.13 8.60 22.06
C ALA A 83 -2.25 9.43 21.40
N LYS A 84 -3.04 10.09 22.26
CA LYS A 84 -3.95 11.17 21.85
C LYS A 84 -3.13 12.41 21.55
N ASP A 85 -3.60 13.17 20.56
CA ASP A 85 -2.96 14.42 20.10
C ASP A 85 -2.78 15.43 21.24
#